data_AF-A0A1G7AIH5-F1
#
_entry.id   AF-A0A1G7AIH5-F1
#
_cell.length_a   1.000
_cell.length_b   1.000
_cell.length_c   1.000
_cell.angle_alpha   90.00
_cell.angle_beta   90.00
_cell.angle_gamma   90.00
#
_symmetry.space_group_name_H-M   'P 1'
#
loop_
_entity.id
_entity.type
_entity.pdbx_description
1 polymer ?
#
loop_
_entity_poly.entity_id
_entity_poly.type
_entity_poly.pdbx_seq_one_letter_code
_entity_poly.pdbx_strand_id
1 'polypeptide(L)'
;MSRSIKRINFTDSRIDKLEPGTKKGQDGAPVIVAKDYYDDRVRGLILRINPEGSMTWRVMWYLSNGQTRITKLGRYPVMGITQARDAAIDFLRDPQKAMAADIPSLFQDVAETFIEKHIKEGGLLTGDVMEQRIRKHLIPAFKDQEFALVRRAALVKHLDDTIDSPSMRDAILTIFRTMANYYALNLDPTENYVSPVIKGMSKYDKRARTRVLTNEEIVVFWRVTAEMGTFGALCRVLLLTSQRREKANTLQREHLRAGVWHLPVVEGPKGHPAEIKLPPLALDIVEAQPRIHKCPYVFAADRGKGPFNAWGQMTELLQKKMRESLPHMRPFVTHDLRRTFRTILDQLQPAIPFEVKEYSIGHAVGSKVSRTYSHYDFLPEISNAVAALSSHVSNLVNPPPANIIPLKTKRSRQN
;
A
#
# COMPACT_ATOMS: atom_id res chain seq x y z
N MET A 1 -14.62 -29.72 -36.45
CA MET A 1 -13.93 -29.30 -37.69
C MET A 1 -12.67 -28.53 -37.33
N SER A 2 -11.50 -29.14 -37.42
CA SER A 2 -10.22 -28.47 -37.12
C SER A 2 -9.92 -27.45 -38.23
N ARG A 3 -9.90 -26.15 -37.89
CA ARG A 3 -9.46 -25.12 -38.85
C ARG A 3 -7.99 -25.36 -39.15
N SER A 4 -7.69 -25.75 -40.39
CA SER A 4 -6.31 -25.89 -40.87
C SER A 4 -5.56 -24.57 -40.67
N ILE A 5 -4.48 -24.60 -39.89
CA ILE A 5 -3.62 -23.43 -39.66
C ILE A 5 -2.90 -23.10 -40.97
N LYS A 6 -3.15 -21.91 -41.51
CA LYS A 6 -2.50 -21.43 -42.73
C LYS A 6 -1.01 -21.15 -42.44
N ARG A 7 -0.12 -21.91 -43.07
CA ARG A 7 1.34 -21.74 -42.98
C ARG A 7 1.88 -20.96 -44.18
N ILE A 8 3.03 -20.32 -43.99
CA ILE A 8 3.66 -19.44 -44.97
C ILE A 8 5.16 -19.72 -45.00
N ASN A 9 5.75 -19.92 -46.17
CA ASN A 9 7.21 -19.87 -46.29
C ASN A 9 7.69 -18.45 -46.03
N PHE A 10 8.39 -18.24 -44.93
CA PHE A 10 8.99 -16.95 -44.62
C PHE A 10 10.13 -16.61 -45.59
N THR A 11 10.04 -15.42 -46.19
CA THR A 11 11.07 -14.70 -46.94
C THR A 11 11.03 -13.25 -46.47
N ASP A 12 12.13 -12.49 -46.54
CA ASP A 12 12.14 -11.10 -46.07
C ASP A 12 11.03 -10.27 -46.75
N SER A 13 10.91 -10.41 -48.08
CA SER A 13 9.85 -9.79 -48.89
C SER A 13 8.42 -10.17 -48.51
N ARG A 14 8.21 -11.32 -47.85
CA ARG A 14 6.91 -11.73 -47.33
C ARG A 14 6.70 -11.19 -45.93
N ILE A 15 7.73 -11.22 -45.08
CA ILE A 15 7.69 -10.70 -43.71
C ILE A 15 7.34 -9.20 -43.74
N ASP A 16 7.94 -8.44 -44.65
CA ASP A 16 7.67 -7.00 -44.82
C ASP A 16 6.21 -6.66 -45.14
N LYS A 17 5.43 -7.65 -45.60
CA LYS A 17 4.01 -7.49 -45.95
C LYS A 17 3.06 -8.03 -44.87
N LEU A 18 3.59 -8.54 -43.77
CA LEU A 18 2.78 -9.10 -42.70
C LEU A 18 2.35 -7.99 -41.74
N GLU A 19 1.06 -8.00 -41.43
CA GLU A 19 0.44 -7.00 -40.55
C GLU A 19 0.05 -7.63 -39.20
N PRO A 20 -0.02 -6.84 -38.11
CA PRO A 20 -0.68 -7.27 -36.88
C PRO A 20 -2.16 -7.59 -37.14
N GLY A 21 -2.79 -8.27 -36.18
CA GLY A 21 -4.18 -8.66 -36.26
C GLY A 21 -5.12 -7.50 -35.93
N THR A 22 -6.37 -7.61 -36.35
CA THR A 22 -7.44 -6.67 -35.97
C THR A 22 -8.57 -7.44 -35.30
N LYS A 23 -9.10 -6.91 -34.19
CA LYS A 23 -10.32 -7.40 -33.53
C LYS A 23 -11.29 -6.26 -33.29
N LYS A 24 -12.59 -6.56 -33.13
CA LYS A 24 -13.56 -5.56 -32.69
C LYS A 24 -13.37 -5.25 -31.20
N GLY A 25 -13.28 -3.97 -30.86
CA GLY A 25 -13.31 -3.42 -29.52
C GLY A 25 -14.72 -3.47 -28.92
N GLN A 26 -14.83 -3.14 -27.62
CA GLN A 26 -16.13 -3.14 -26.91
C GLN A 26 -17.10 -2.08 -27.44
N ASP A 27 -16.58 -1.01 -28.03
CA ASP A 27 -17.27 0.07 -28.73
C ASP A 27 -17.49 -0.21 -30.22
N GLY A 28 -17.09 -1.39 -30.71
CA GLY A 28 -17.16 -1.76 -32.12
C GLY A 28 -16.00 -1.23 -32.98
N ALA A 29 -15.11 -0.41 -32.43
CA ALA A 29 -13.95 0.11 -33.15
C ALA A 29 -12.88 -0.98 -33.38
N PRO A 30 -12.13 -0.96 -34.50
CA PRO A 30 -11.05 -1.91 -34.73
C PRO A 30 -9.89 -1.66 -33.76
N VAL A 31 -9.50 -2.69 -33.01
CA VAL A 31 -8.34 -2.70 -32.12
C VAL A 31 -7.26 -3.58 -32.73
N ILE A 32 -6.06 -3.01 -32.90
CA ILE A 32 -4.88 -3.75 -33.37
C ILE A 32 -4.42 -4.69 -32.24
N VAL A 33 -4.18 -5.95 -32.58
CA VAL A 33 -3.72 -6.99 -31.66
C VAL A 33 -2.56 -7.76 -32.24
N ALA A 34 -1.80 -8.43 -31.37
CA ALA A 34 -0.75 -9.29 -31.85
C ALA A 34 -1.31 -10.43 -32.73
N LYS A 35 -0.56 -10.81 -33.78
CA LYS A 35 -0.90 -11.90 -34.68
C LYS A 35 0.29 -12.80 -34.92
N ASP A 36 0.00 -14.11 -34.93
CA ASP A 36 0.99 -15.16 -35.10
C ASP A 36 0.89 -15.72 -36.52
N TYR A 37 2.03 -15.79 -37.21
CA TYR A 37 2.19 -16.41 -38.52
C TYR A 37 3.08 -17.64 -38.37
N TYR A 38 2.77 -18.71 -39.10
CA TYR A 38 3.41 -20.02 -38.94
C TYR A 38 4.27 -20.35 -40.14
N ASP A 39 5.52 -20.78 -39.92
CA ASP A 39 6.41 -21.19 -41.00
C ASP A 39 5.91 -22.50 -41.63
N ASP A 40 6.07 -22.63 -42.95
CA ASP A 40 5.75 -23.88 -43.66
C ASP A 40 6.94 -24.85 -43.76
N ARG A 41 8.18 -24.37 -43.56
CA ARG A 41 9.40 -25.21 -43.62
C ARG A 41 9.76 -25.83 -42.27
N VAL A 42 9.69 -25.05 -41.18
CA VAL A 42 9.95 -25.54 -39.82
C VAL A 42 8.64 -25.57 -39.03
N ARG A 43 8.07 -26.77 -38.89
CA ARG A 43 6.82 -26.97 -38.16
C ARG A 43 7.01 -26.61 -36.69
N GLY A 44 6.29 -25.58 -36.25
CA GLY A 44 6.39 -25.04 -34.88
C GLY A 44 7.02 -23.66 -34.84
N LEU A 45 7.80 -23.24 -35.85
CA LEU A 45 8.31 -21.88 -35.92
C LEU A 45 7.18 -20.87 -36.19
N ILE A 46 7.16 -19.80 -35.41
CA ILE A 46 6.16 -18.74 -35.42
C ILE A 46 6.86 -17.38 -35.50
N LEU A 47 6.34 -16.49 -36.35
CA LEU A 47 6.63 -15.07 -36.27
C LEU A 47 5.43 -14.36 -35.67
N ARG A 48 5.62 -13.72 -34.51
CA ARG A 48 4.60 -12.87 -33.88
C ARG A 48 4.85 -11.41 -34.20
N ILE A 49 3.82 -10.73 -34.67
CA ILE A 49 3.80 -9.28 -34.89
C ILE A 49 2.93 -8.65 -33.81
N ASN A 50 3.53 -7.82 -32.96
CA ASN A 50 2.83 -7.11 -31.89
C ASN A 50 2.14 -5.84 -32.43
N PRO A 51 1.18 -5.23 -31.70
CA PRO A 51 0.46 -4.05 -32.16
C PRO A 51 1.34 -2.86 -32.54
N GLU A 52 2.49 -2.71 -31.86
CA GLU A 52 3.49 -1.68 -32.15
C GLU A 52 4.40 -1.99 -33.34
N GLY A 53 4.18 -3.11 -34.03
CA GLY A 53 4.96 -3.55 -35.20
C GLY A 53 6.21 -4.34 -34.85
N SER A 54 6.54 -4.53 -33.56
CA SER A 54 7.69 -5.34 -33.16
C SER A 54 7.47 -6.82 -33.54
N MET A 55 8.50 -7.45 -34.10
CA MET A 55 8.44 -8.81 -34.63
C MET A 55 9.33 -9.75 -33.82
N THR A 56 8.77 -10.86 -33.35
CA THR A 56 9.46 -11.82 -32.47
C THR A 56 9.32 -13.24 -33.00
N TRP A 57 10.46 -13.93 -33.16
CA TRP A 57 10.53 -15.35 -33.45
C TRP A 57 10.19 -16.16 -32.20
N ARG A 58 9.33 -17.15 -32.38
CA ARG A 58 8.87 -18.05 -31.34
C ARG A 58 8.79 -19.48 -31.87
N VAL A 59 8.87 -20.46 -30.99
CA VAL A 59 8.70 -21.88 -31.33
C VAL A 59 7.57 -22.48 -30.50
N MET A 60 6.60 -23.09 -31.18
CA MET A 60 5.52 -23.87 -30.60
C MET A 60 5.96 -25.33 -30.49
N TRP A 61 5.76 -25.90 -29.31
CA TRP A 61 6.09 -27.28 -28.97
C TRP A 61 5.03 -27.85 -28.02
N TYR A 62 5.11 -29.15 -27.75
CA TYR A 62 4.12 -29.87 -26.94
C TYR A 62 4.77 -30.43 -25.68
N LEU A 63 4.11 -30.24 -24.54
CA LEU A 63 4.42 -30.95 -23.30
C LEU A 63 4.07 -32.44 -23.42
N SER A 64 4.62 -33.26 -22.53
CA SER A 64 4.29 -34.69 -22.44
C SER A 64 2.80 -34.96 -22.23
N ASN A 65 2.07 -34.03 -21.61
CA ASN A 65 0.62 -34.07 -21.43
C ASN A 65 -0.21 -33.58 -22.63
N GLY A 66 0.45 -33.29 -23.77
CA GLY A 66 -0.19 -32.83 -25.01
C GLY A 66 -0.55 -31.34 -25.06
N GLN A 67 -0.28 -30.57 -24.01
CA GLN A 67 -0.51 -29.11 -24.03
C GLN A 67 0.55 -28.40 -24.88
N THR A 68 0.12 -27.39 -25.64
CA THR A 68 1.03 -26.54 -26.41
C THR A 68 1.69 -25.47 -25.55
N ARG A 69 2.97 -25.26 -25.79
CA ARG A 69 3.78 -24.16 -25.24
C ARG A 69 4.39 -23.37 -26.40
N ILE A 70 4.67 -22.09 -26.16
CA ILE A 70 5.33 -21.21 -27.12
C ILE A 70 6.50 -20.54 -26.40
N THR A 71 7.72 -20.73 -26.90
CA THR A 71 8.95 -20.16 -26.34
C THR A 71 9.51 -19.12 -27.29
N LYS A 72 10.06 -18.01 -26.77
CA LYS A 72 10.73 -16.99 -27.58
C LYS A 72 12.13 -17.42 -27.99
N LEU A 73 12.48 -17.18 -29.25
CA LEU A 73 13.81 -17.45 -29.81
C LEU A 73 14.63 -16.16 -29.97
N GLY A 74 14.00 -15.09 -30.45
CA GLY A 74 14.70 -13.84 -30.76
C GLY A 74 13.81 -12.81 -31.43
N ARG A 75 14.35 -11.66 -31.81
CA ARG A 75 13.61 -10.59 -32.51
C ARG A 75 14.05 -10.50 -33.96
N TYR A 76 13.13 -10.26 -34.88
CA TYR A 76 13.45 -9.88 -36.26
C TYR A 76 13.68 -8.36 -36.33
N PRO A 77 14.63 -7.85 -37.16
CA PRO A 77 15.55 -8.57 -38.05
C PRO A 77 16.86 -9.01 -37.38
N VAL A 78 17.08 -8.72 -36.09
CA VAL A 78 18.32 -9.08 -35.35
C VAL A 78 18.65 -10.57 -35.49
N MET A 79 17.63 -11.41 -35.35
CA MET A 79 17.65 -12.81 -35.73
C MET A 79 16.96 -12.95 -37.08
N GLY A 80 17.71 -13.32 -38.11
CA GLY A 80 17.19 -13.53 -39.46
C GLY A 80 16.41 -14.85 -39.59
N ILE A 81 15.76 -15.06 -40.74
CA ILE A 81 14.90 -16.25 -40.99
C ILE A 81 15.68 -17.56 -40.82
N THR A 82 16.89 -17.64 -41.38
CA THR A 82 17.74 -18.85 -41.29
C THR A 82 18.10 -19.16 -39.84
N GLN A 83 18.58 -18.16 -39.09
CA GLN A 83 18.91 -18.30 -37.66
C GLN A 83 17.70 -18.70 -36.82
N ALA A 84 16.51 -18.16 -37.12
CA ALA A 84 15.28 -18.52 -36.44
C ALA A 84 14.85 -19.97 -36.72
N ARG A 85 15.03 -20.45 -37.97
CA ARG A 85 14.77 -21.85 -38.34
C ARG A 85 15.73 -22.80 -37.65
N ASP A 86 17.03 -22.49 -37.68
CA ASP A 86 18.06 -23.30 -37.01
C ASP A 86 17.81 -23.36 -35.50
N ALA A 87 17.56 -22.21 -34.86
CA ALA A 87 17.23 -22.14 -33.44
C ALA A 87 15.94 -22.90 -33.09
N ALA A 88 14.92 -22.88 -33.96
CA ALA A 88 13.71 -23.66 -33.76
C ALA A 88 13.95 -25.16 -33.90
N ILE A 89 14.74 -25.59 -34.90
CA ILE A 89 15.10 -27.01 -35.09
C ILE A 89 15.89 -27.51 -33.89
N ASP A 90 16.91 -26.76 -33.46
CA ASP A 90 17.74 -27.13 -32.32
C ASP A 90 16.92 -27.18 -31.03
N PHE A 91 16.03 -26.21 -30.80
CA PHE A 91 15.11 -26.24 -29.66
C PHE A 91 14.19 -27.47 -29.70
N LEU A 92 13.65 -27.82 -30.86
CA LEU A 92 12.72 -28.93 -31.03
C LEU A 92 13.38 -30.32 -30.90
N ARG A 93 14.71 -30.43 -30.98
CA ARG A 93 15.44 -31.69 -30.73
C ARG A 93 15.35 -32.14 -29.28
N ASP A 94 15.39 -31.18 -28.34
CA ASP A 94 15.25 -31.46 -26.91
C ASP A 94 14.62 -30.25 -26.19
N PRO A 95 13.29 -30.06 -26.32
CA PRO A 95 12.59 -28.95 -25.68
C PRO A 95 12.71 -28.97 -24.15
N GLN A 96 12.89 -30.17 -23.57
CA GLN A 96 12.99 -30.37 -22.13
C GLN A 96 14.34 -29.89 -21.59
N LYS A 97 15.44 -30.13 -22.31
CA LYS A 97 16.78 -29.65 -21.95
C LYS A 97 16.95 -28.14 -22.12
N ALA A 98 16.28 -27.53 -23.11
CA ALA A 98 16.26 -26.07 -23.26
C ALA A 98 15.48 -25.36 -22.14
N MET A 99 14.62 -26.09 -21.41
CA MET A 99 13.93 -25.66 -20.19
C MET A 99 14.63 -26.07 -18.89
N ALA A 100 15.80 -26.74 -18.94
CA ALA A 100 16.54 -27.12 -17.75
C ALA A 100 17.21 -25.94 -17.01
N ALA A 101 16.83 -24.70 -17.33
CA ALA A 101 16.82 -23.63 -16.35
C ALA A 101 15.49 -23.74 -15.59
N ASP A 102 15.56 -24.22 -14.35
CA ASP A 102 14.48 -24.60 -13.44
C ASP A 102 13.50 -23.43 -13.17
N ILE A 103 12.63 -23.09 -14.13
CA ILE A 103 11.65 -22.00 -14.00
C ILE A 103 10.43 -22.54 -13.23
N PRO A 104 10.12 -21.98 -12.04
CA PRO A 104 8.95 -22.35 -11.25
C PRO A 104 7.64 -22.27 -12.05
N SER A 105 6.85 -23.34 -12.05
CA SER A 105 5.58 -23.41 -12.78
C SER A 105 4.36 -23.62 -11.88
N LEU A 106 4.50 -24.38 -10.80
CA LEU A 106 3.43 -24.55 -9.80
C LEU A 106 3.25 -23.28 -8.99
N PHE A 107 2.02 -23.05 -8.51
CA PHE A 107 1.70 -21.87 -7.73
C PHE A 107 2.57 -21.76 -6.48
N GLN A 108 2.82 -22.88 -5.79
CA GLN A 108 3.68 -22.90 -4.62
C GLN A 108 5.09 -22.43 -4.94
N ASP A 109 5.72 -22.98 -5.99
CA ASP A 109 7.09 -22.64 -6.34
C ASP A 109 7.21 -21.18 -6.79
N VAL A 110 6.24 -20.68 -7.55
CA VAL A 110 6.15 -19.26 -7.94
C VAL A 110 5.96 -18.38 -6.70
N ALA A 111 5.14 -18.80 -5.74
CA ALA A 111 4.88 -18.07 -4.51
C ALA A 111 6.12 -18.01 -3.60
N GLU A 112 6.82 -19.13 -3.41
CA GLU A 112 8.07 -19.17 -2.65
C GLU A 112 9.17 -18.35 -3.34
N THR A 113 9.30 -18.45 -4.66
CA THR A 113 10.22 -17.62 -5.44
C THR A 113 9.91 -16.13 -5.28
N PHE A 114 8.64 -15.75 -5.33
CA PHE A 114 8.19 -14.37 -5.09
C PHE A 114 8.50 -13.91 -3.67
N ILE A 115 8.25 -14.73 -2.66
CA ILE A 115 8.57 -14.42 -1.26
C ILE A 115 10.08 -14.19 -1.10
N GLU A 116 10.92 -15.06 -1.65
CA GLU A 116 12.36 -14.93 -1.48
C GLU A 116 12.92 -13.74 -2.27
N LYS A 117 12.67 -13.72 -3.58
CA LYS A 117 13.29 -12.76 -4.51
C LYS A 117 12.65 -11.38 -4.50
N HIS A 118 11.33 -11.32 -4.47
CA HIS A 118 10.64 -10.03 -4.49
C HIS A 118 10.50 -9.46 -3.09
N ILE A 119 10.06 -10.26 -2.11
CA ILE A 119 9.74 -9.74 -0.78
C ILE A 119 10.98 -9.55 0.09
N LYS A 120 11.74 -10.63 0.35
CA LYS A 120 12.88 -10.60 1.28
C LYS A 120 14.09 -9.90 0.70
N GLU A 121 14.58 -10.35 -0.46
CA GLU A 121 15.72 -9.72 -1.14
C GLU A 121 15.41 -8.28 -1.56
N GLY A 122 14.15 -7.99 -1.93
CA GLY A 122 13.70 -6.63 -2.25
C GLY A 122 13.51 -5.72 -1.02
N GLY A 123 13.59 -6.24 0.21
CA GLY A 123 13.49 -5.45 1.43
C GLY A 123 12.17 -4.70 1.60
N LEU A 124 11.04 -5.27 1.16
CA LEU A 124 9.75 -4.58 1.24
C LEU A 124 9.32 -4.33 2.69
N LEU A 125 9.01 -3.06 3.00
CA LEU A 125 8.47 -2.64 4.31
C LEU A 125 7.22 -3.42 4.75
N THR A 126 6.41 -3.89 3.81
CA THR A 126 5.19 -4.68 4.07
C THR A 126 5.38 -6.18 3.86
N GLY A 127 6.64 -6.64 3.76
CA GLY A 127 6.99 -7.98 3.33
C GLY A 127 6.40 -9.07 4.19
N ASP A 128 6.59 -9.00 5.51
CA ASP A 128 6.11 -10.01 6.46
C ASP A 128 4.58 -10.20 6.38
N VAL A 129 3.83 -9.09 6.24
CA VAL A 129 2.37 -9.13 6.11
C VAL A 129 1.95 -9.76 4.78
N MET A 130 2.68 -9.48 3.70
CA MET A 130 2.44 -10.09 2.40
C MET A 130 2.73 -11.60 2.44
N GLU A 131 3.89 -12.00 2.94
CA GLU A 131 4.28 -13.41 3.11
C GLU A 131 3.25 -14.17 3.95
N GLN A 132 2.88 -13.64 5.13
CA GLN A 132 1.88 -14.25 5.99
C GLN A 132 0.55 -14.50 5.25
N ARG A 133 0.09 -13.52 4.45
CA ARG A 133 -1.16 -13.63 3.69
C ARG A 133 -1.06 -14.61 2.53
N ILE A 134 0.08 -14.67 1.83
CA ILE A 134 0.33 -15.65 0.77
C ILE A 134 0.27 -17.06 1.36
N ARG A 135 1.02 -17.31 2.44
CA ARG A 135 1.08 -18.61 3.12
C ARG A 135 -0.26 -19.02 3.70
N LYS A 136 -1.02 -18.09 4.28
CA LYS A 136 -2.30 -18.38 4.92
C LYS A 136 -3.44 -18.56 3.92
N HIS A 137 -3.47 -17.78 2.84
CA HIS A 137 -4.67 -17.66 2.00
C HIS A 137 -4.48 -18.08 0.55
N LEU A 138 -3.28 -18.04 -0.02
CA LEU A 138 -3.08 -18.34 -1.44
C LEU A 138 -2.46 -19.73 -1.67
N ILE A 139 -1.36 -20.03 -0.96
CA ILE A 139 -0.68 -21.33 -1.10
C ILE A 139 -1.63 -22.51 -0.81
N PRO A 140 -2.40 -22.54 0.30
CA PRO A 140 -3.26 -23.69 0.60
C PRO A 140 -4.34 -23.93 -0.46
N ALA A 141 -4.75 -22.89 -1.19
CA ALA A 141 -5.82 -22.97 -2.18
C ALA A 141 -5.32 -23.40 -3.56
N PHE A 142 -4.09 -23.03 -3.93
CA PHE A 142 -3.60 -23.15 -5.30
C PHE A 142 -2.28 -23.89 -5.45
N LYS A 143 -1.64 -24.36 -4.36
CA LYS A 143 -0.26 -24.90 -4.35
C LYS A 143 0.10 -25.83 -5.52
N ASP A 144 -0.78 -26.79 -5.83
CA ASP A 144 -0.55 -27.85 -6.82
C ASP A 144 -1.00 -27.45 -8.25
N GLN A 145 -1.58 -26.25 -8.40
CA GLN A 145 -2.04 -25.74 -9.69
C GLN A 145 -0.91 -24.98 -10.39
N GLU A 146 -0.82 -25.09 -11.72
CA GLU A 146 0.05 -24.21 -12.49
C GLU A 146 -0.35 -22.74 -12.29
N PHE A 147 0.62 -21.89 -11.93
CA PHE A 147 0.36 -20.47 -11.65
C PHE A 147 -0.30 -19.76 -12.84
N ALA A 148 0.16 -20.07 -14.06
CA ALA A 148 -0.38 -19.53 -15.30
C ALA A 148 -1.86 -19.89 -15.56
N LEU A 149 -2.36 -20.96 -14.94
CA LEU A 149 -3.71 -21.48 -15.16
C LEU A 149 -4.72 -21.07 -14.09
N VAL A 150 -4.31 -20.28 -13.08
CA VAL A 150 -5.25 -19.79 -12.05
C VAL A 150 -6.29 -18.88 -12.70
N ARG A 151 -7.54 -19.38 -12.74
CA ARG A 151 -8.66 -18.67 -13.36
C ARG A 151 -9.27 -17.65 -12.40
N ARG A 152 -9.76 -16.53 -12.96
CA ARG A 152 -10.47 -15.48 -12.21
C ARG A 152 -11.60 -16.03 -11.34
N ALA A 153 -12.43 -16.93 -11.88
CA ALA A 153 -13.57 -17.47 -11.15
C ALA A 153 -13.13 -18.25 -9.90
N ALA A 154 -12.07 -19.06 -10.00
CA ALA A 154 -11.52 -19.80 -8.87
C ALA A 154 -10.93 -18.86 -7.81
N LEU A 155 -10.16 -17.86 -8.25
CA LEU A 155 -9.60 -16.84 -7.36
C LEU A 155 -10.69 -16.06 -6.61
N VAL A 156 -11.70 -15.55 -7.32
CA VAL A 156 -12.79 -14.78 -6.71
C VAL A 156 -13.60 -15.63 -5.75
N LYS A 157 -13.98 -16.85 -6.16
CA LYS A 157 -14.72 -17.78 -5.32
C LYS A 157 -13.95 -18.05 -4.02
N HIS A 158 -12.67 -18.40 -4.11
CA HIS A 158 -11.84 -18.63 -2.93
C HIS A 158 -11.76 -17.41 -2.01
N LEU A 159 -11.54 -16.22 -2.57
CA LEU A 159 -11.47 -14.98 -1.79
C LEU A 159 -12.80 -14.66 -1.09
N ASP A 160 -13.92 -14.91 -1.77
CA ASP A 160 -15.25 -14.62 -1.24
C ASP A 160 -15.70 -15.67 -0.21
N ASP A 161 -15.30 -16.94 -0.37
CA ASP A 161 -15.67 -18.05 0.52
C ASP A 161 -14.83 -18.07 1.81
N THR A 162 -13.61 -17.52 1.80
CA THR A 162 -12.66 -17.67 2.91
C THR A 162 -12.34 -16.37 3.65
N ILE A 163 -12.75 -15.20 3.12
CA ILE A 163 -12.40 -13.89 3.67
C ILE A 163 -13.64 -13.01 3.84
N ASP A 164 -14.13 -12.91 5.07
CA ASP A 164 -15.32 -12.10 5.38
C ASP A 164 -15.08 -10.59 5.23
N SER A 165 -13.87 -10.11 5.50
CA SER A 165 -13.55 -8.69 5.50
C SER A 165 -13.27 -8.17 4.08
N PRO A 166 -14.06 -7.23 3.53
CA PRO A 166 -13.85 -6.72 2.17
C PRO A 166 -12.47 -6.06 1.99
N SER A 167 -11.94 -5.42 3.03
CA SER A 167 -10.62 -4.79 3.00
C SER A 167 -9.49 -5.81 2.97
N MET A 168 -9.60 -6.89 3.75
CA MET A 168 -8.62 -7.98 3.73
C MET A 168 -8.65 -8.72 2.39
N ARG A 169 -9.86 -9.01 1.89
CA ARG A 169 -10.08 -9.67 0.61
C ARG A 169 -9.42 -8.89 -0.53
N ASP A 170 -9.62 -7.58 -0.58
CA ASP A 170 -8.99 -6.73 -1.58
C ASP A 170 -7.47 -6.59 -1.39
N ALA A 171 -6.98 -6.64 -0.15
CA ALA A 171 -5.55 -6.68 0.11
C ALA A 171 -4.91 -7.97 -0.43
N ILE A 172 -5.55 -9.13 -0.27
CA ILE A 172 -5.09 -10.40 -0.83
C ILE A 172 -5.19 -10.39 -2.36
N LEU A 173 -6.26 -9.84 -2.93
CA LEU A 173 -6.39 -9.63 -4.37
C LEU A 173 -5.24 -8.76 -4.93
N THR A 174 -4.86 -7.72 -4.18
CA THR A 174 -3.72 -6.85 -4.54
C THR A 174 -2.40 -7.62 -4.49
N ILE A 175 -2.18 -8.44 -3.46
CA ILE A 175 -1.01 -9.31 -3.35
C ILE A 175 -0.93 -10.27 -4.55
N PHE A 176 -2.03 -10.94 -4.88
CA PHE A 176 -2.09 -11.83 -6.04
C PHE A 176 -1.75 -11.07 -7.33
N ARG A 177 -2.28 -9.85 -7.51
CA ARG A 177 -1.95 -9.02 -8.68
C ARG A 177 -0.45 -8.70 -8.76
N THR A 178 0.18 -8.40 -7.63
CA THR A 178 1.63 -8.17 -7.57
C THR A 178 2.41 -9.43 -7.95
N MET A 179 2.02 -10.60 -7.43
CA MET A 179 2.60 -11.89 -7.82
C MET A 179 2.42 -12.17 -9.32
N ALA A 180 1.23 -11.89 -9.86
CA ALA A 180 0.93 -12.08 -11.27
C ALA A 180 1.79 -11.20 -12.18
N ASN A 181 2.03 -9.94 -11.79
CA ASN A 181 2.95 -9.06 -12.50
C ASN A 181 4.40 -9.54 -12.39
N TYR A 182 4.83 -10.00 -11.21
CA TYR A 182 6.17 -10.56 -11.01
C TYR A 182 6.39 -11.79 -11.89
N TYR A 183 5.42 -12.71 -11.92
CA TYR A 183 5.46 -13.89 -12.78
C TYR A 183 5.57 -13.49 -14.25
N ALA A 184 4.70 -12.59 -14.73
CA ALA A 184 4.71 -12.12 -16.11
C ALA A 184 6.07 -11.53 -16.56
N LEU A 185 6.74 -10.81 -15.66
CA LEU A 185 7.98 -10.10 -15.97
C LEU A 185 9.24 -10.98 -15.82
N ASN A 186 9.22 -11.95 -14.90
CA ASN A 186 10.44 -12.64 -14.48
C ASN A 186 10.40 -14.16 -14.71
N LEU A 187 9.22 -14.77 -14.75
CA LEU A 187 9.05 -16.23 -14.69
C LEU A 187 8.20 -16.81 -15.82
N ASP A 188 7.51 -16.00 -16.62
CA ASP A 188 6.71 -16.50 -17.75
C ASP A 188 7.60 -16.76 -18.97
N PRO A 189 7.90 -18.02 -19.34
CA PRO A 189 8.73 -18.33 -20.49
C PRO A 189 8.05 -17.98 -21.82
N THR A 190 6.74 -17.74 -21.81
CA THR A 190 5.95 -17.52 -23.03
C THR A 190 5.80 -16.04 -23.39
N GLU A 191 6.09 -15.13 -22.46
CA GLU A 191 5.79 -13.69 -22.55
C GLU A 191 4.32 -13.40 -22.97
N ASN A 192 3.37 -14.26 -22.56
CA ASN A 192 1.95 -14.17 -22.93
C ASN A 192 1.00 -14.30 -21.75
N TYR A 193 1.51 -14.44 -20.53
CA TYR A 193 0.69 -14.56 -19.35
C TYR A 193 -0.22 -13.34 -19.18
N VAL A 194 -1.49 -13.61 -18.89
CA VAL A 194 -2.50 -12.58 -18.62
C VAL A 194 -3.01 -12.77 -17.22
N SER A 195 -2.84 -11.76 -16.37
CA SER A 195 -3.34 -11.80 -15.00
C SER A 195 -4.87 -12.02 -14.97
N PRO A 196 -5.37 -12.92 -14.11
CA PRO A 196 -6.82 -13.08 -13.91
C PRO A 196 -7.44 -11.86 -13.22
N VAL A 197 -6.63 -10.99 -12.58
CA VAL A 197 -7.08 -9.80 -11.87
C VAL A 197 -7.29 -8.63 -12.84
N ILE A 198 -8.52 -8.13 -12.91
CA ILE A 198 -8.91 -7.00 -13.76
C ILE A 198 -9.46 -5.84 -12.94
N LYS A 199 -9.55 -4.66 -13.57
CA LYS A 199 -10.19 -3.48 -12.99
C LYS A 199 -11.64 -3.79 -12.58
N GLY A 200 -12.06 -3.27 -11.43
CA GLY A 200 -13.43 -3.44 -10.92
C GLY A 200 -13.65 -4.66 -10.02
N MET A 201 -12.63 -5.49 -9.79
CA MET A 201 -12.75 -6.65 -8.89
C MET A 201 -12.67 -6.29 -7.39
N SER A 202 -12.33 -5.05 -7.05
CA SER A 202 -12.28 -4.55 -5.67
C SER A 202 -13.68 -4.45 -5.09
N LYS A 203 -13.90 -5.02 -3.91
CA LYS A 203 -15.18 -4.96 -3.17
C LYS A 203 -15.16 -3.95 -2.03
N TYR A 204 -13.98 -3.50 -1.62
CA TYR A 204 -13.82 -2.52 -0.57
C TYR A 204 -14.20 -1.12 -1.07
N ASP A 205 -15.34 -0.62 -0.59
CA ASP A 205 -15.73 0.77 -0.82
C ASP A 205 -14.83 1.70 0.00
N LYS A 206 -13.95 2.43 -0.69
CA LYS A 206 -13.01 3.39 -0.09
C LYS A 206 -13.68 4.70 0.31
N ARG A 207 -14.90 4.69 0.86
CA ARG A 207 -15.51 5.92 1.38
C ARG A 207 -14.57 6.56 2.39
N ALA A 208 -14.16 7.79 2.08
CA ALA A 208 -13.33 8.56 2.97
C ALA A 208 -14.11 8.78 4.28
N ARG A 209 -13.60 8.25 5.38
CA ARG A 209 -14.16 8.55 6.70
C ARG A 209 -14.01 10.06 6.98
N THR A 210 -15.05 10.67 7.54
CA THR A 210 -15.12 12.10 7.87
C THR A 210 -15.19 12.38 9.38
N ARG A 211 -14.99 11.34 10.19
CA ARG A 211 -15.10 11.41 11.66
C ARG A 211 -14.00 12.31 12.25
N VAL A 212 -14.43 13.27 13.07
CA VAL A 212 -13.62 14.14 13.93
C VAL A 212 -14.27 14.20 15.30
N LEU A 213 -13.48 14.22 16.37
CA LEU A 213 -14.00 14.30 17.74
C LEU A 213 -14.57 15.71 18.01
N THR A 214 -15.67 15.78 18.75
CA THR A 214 -16.21 17.03 19.29
C THR A 214 -15.42 17.49 20.52
N ASN A 215 -15.59 18.73 20.95
CA ASN A 215 -14.94 19.25 22.17
C ASN A 215 -15.32 18.42 23.41
N GLU A 216 -16.58 18.04 23.53
CA GLU A 216 -17.06 17.16 24.61
C GLU A 216 -16.38 15.78 24.57
N GLU A 217 -16.28 15.19 23.37
CA GLU A 217 -15.57 13.91 23.18
C GLU A 217 -14.08 14.04 23.50
N ILE A 218 -13.44 15.19 23.21
CA ILE A 218 -12.04 15.47 23.56
C ILE A 218 -11.86 15.52 25.09
N VAL A 219 -12.77 16.18 25.81
CA VAL A 219 -12.72 16.25 27.28
C VAL A 219 -12.85 14.85 27.90
N VAL A 220 -13.81 14.05 27.41
CA VAL A 220 -14.01 12.67 27.88
C VAL A 220 -12.82 11.79 27.48
N PHE A 221 -12.32 11.92 26.26
CA PHE A 221 -11.12 11.22 25.79
C PHE A 221 -9.93 11.53 26.69
N TRP A 222 -9.73 12.80 27.02
CA TRP A 222 -8.64 13.23 27.90
C TRP A 222 -8.77 12.60 29.28
N ARG A 223 -9.95 12.68 29.91
CA ARG A 223 -10.19 12.04 31.22
C ARG A 223 -9.94 10.54 31.19
N VAL A 224 -10.54 9.82 30.24
CA VAL A 224 -10.43 8.35 30.14
C VAL A 224 -8.99 7.92 29.90
N THR A 225 -8.28 8.60 29.00
CA THR A 225 -6.87 8.29 28.71
C THR A 225 -5.92 8.57 29.88
N ALA A 226 -6.34 9.33 30.90
CA ALA A 226 -5.53 9.53 32.12
C ALA A 226 -5.26 8.22 32.85
N GLU A 227 -6.22 7.29 32.79
CA GLU A 227 -6.22 6.05 33.56
C GLU A 227 -5.77 4.83 32.73
N MET A 228 -5.27 5.05 31.51
CA MET A 228 -4.92 3.98 30.57
C MET A 228 -3.40 3.80 30.37
N GLY A 229 -2.61 4.27 31.34
CA GLY A 229 -1.15 4.10 31.36
C GLY A 229 -0.47 4.58 30.06
N THR A 230 0.49 3.79 29.57
CA THR A 230 1.26 4.11 28.35
C THR A 230 0.39 4.25 27.12
N PHE A 231 -0.69 3.46 26.98
CA PHE A 231 -1.62 3.60 25.85
C PHE A 231 -2.34 4.94 25.88
N GLY A 232 -2.81 5.35 27.06
CA GLY A 232 -3.48 6.64 27.25
C GLY A 232 -2.55 7.82 26.94
N ALA A 233 -1.32 7.78 27.46
CA ALA A 233 -0.28 8.76 27.17
C ALA A 233 0.02 8.86 25.67
N LEU A 234 0.18 7.72 24.99
CA LEU A 234 0.41 7.66 23.56
C LEU A 234 -0.76 8.25 22.75
N CYS A 235 -2.00 7.94 23.12
CA CYS A 235 -3.20 8.52 22.52
C CYS A 235 -3.26 10.04 22.65
N ARG A 236 -2.89 10.59 23.82
CA ARG A 236 -2.82 12.04 24.04
C ARG A 236 -1.73 12.70 23.20
N VAL A 237 -0.55 12.09 23.10
CA VAL A 237 0.52 12.60 22.22
C VAL A 237 0.09 12.58 20.75
N LEU A 238 -0.63 11.54 20.31
CA LEU A 238 -1.21 11.51 18.96
C LEU A 238 -2.21 12.64 18.71
N LEU A 239 -3.06 12.95 19.69
CA LEU A 239 -3.99 14.08 19.59
C LEU A 239 -3.23 15.41 19.51
N LEU A 240 -2.24 15.62 20.38
CA LEU A 240 -1.52 16.90 20.51
C LEU A 240 -0.56 17.18 19.35
N THR A 241 0.08 16.15 18.79
CA THR A 241 1.14 16.32 17.78
C THR A 241 0.68 15.98 16.37
N SER A 242 -0.51 15.38 16.24
CA SER A 242 -1.06 14.84 15.00
C SER A 242 -0.23 13.77 14.30
N GLN A 243 0.85 13.27 14.93
CA GLN A 243 1.78 12.36 14.27
C GLN A 243 1.15 11.02 13.90
N ARG A 244 1.76 10.34 12.91
CA ARG A 244 1.33 8.97 12.56
C ARG A 244 1.52 8.06 13.75
N ARG A 245 0.54 7.17 13.96
CA ARG A 245 0.55 6.14 15.01
C ARG A 245 1.89 5.42 15.05
N GLU A 246 2.37 4.96 13.91
CA GLU A 246 3.61 4.17 13.79
C GLU A 246 4.82 4.99 14.27
N LYS A 247 4.90 6.27 13.89
CA LYS A 247 6.01 7.16 14.28
C LYS A 247 5.99 7.45 15.79
N ALA A 248 4.82 7.77 16.36
CA ALA A 248 4.69 8.01 17.80
C ALA A 248 4.94 6.75 18.61
N ASN A 249 4.47 5.59 18.15
CA ASN A 249 4.67 4.31 18.82
C ASN A 249 6.15 3.93 18.88
N THR A 250 6.93 4.25 17.85
CA THR A 250 8.38 3.98 17.78
C THR A 250 9.25 5.16 18.24
N LEU A 251 8.69 6.15 18.93
CA LEU A 251 9.47 7.25 19.50
C LEU A 251 10.46 6.70 20.53
N GLN A 252 11.75 6.93 20.28
CA GLN A 252 12.83 6.59 21.20
C GLN A 252 13.28 7.83 21.97
N ARG A 253 13.80 7.64 23.18
CA ARG A 253 14.22 8.77 24.03
C ARG A 253 15.36 9.59 23.43
N GLU A 254 16.26 8.95 22.67
CA GLU A 254 17.37 9.64 21.98
C GLU A 254 16.93 10.57 20.86
N HIS A 255 15.70 10.39 20.35
CA HIS A 255 15.08 11.26 19.36
C HIS A 255 14.56 12.57 19.97
N LEU A 256 14.58 12.72 21.31
CA LEU A 256 14.12 13.91 22.01
C LEU A 256 15.30 14.69 22.58
N ARG A 257 15.48 15.92 22.11
CA ARG A 257 16.55 16.82 22.57
C ARG A 257 15.99 18.22 22.71
N ALA A 258 16.16 18.84 23.88
CA ALA A 258 15.67 20.20 24.16
C ALA A 258 14.18 20.43 23.79
N GLY A 259 13.31 19.45 24.04
CA GLY A 259 11.88 19.51 23.70
C GLY A 259 11.55 19.34 22.21
N VAL A 260 12.54 19.08 21.36
CA VAL A 260 12.36 18.80 19.93
C VAL A 260 12.42 17.29 19.70
N TRP A 261 11.40 16.79 19.01
CA TRP A 261 11.34 15.42 18.52
C TRP A 261 11.92 15.36 17.10
N HIS A 262 13.12 14.79 16.99
CA HIS A 262 13.79 14.47 15.74
C HIS A 262 13.24 13.16 15.19
N LEU A 263 12.47 13.21 14.10
CA LEU A 263 11.89 12.04 13.46
C LEU A 263 12.97 11.34 12.63
N PRO A 264 13.24 10.04 12.84
CA PRO A 264 14.20 9.34 12.00
C PRO A 264 13.74 9.41 10.54
N VAL A 265 14.59 10.02 9.71
CA VAL A 265 14.44 10.12 8.26
C VAL A 265 14.65 8.71 7.72
N VAL A 266 13.58 7.92 7.71
CA VAL A 266 13.57 6.69 6.92
C VAL A 266 13.58 7.16 5.47
N GLU A 267 14.61 6.76 4.71
CA GLU A 267 14.74 7.05 3.29
C GLU A 267 13.42 6.78 2.57
N GLY A 268 12.69 7.87 2.33
CA GLY A 268 11.32 7.89 1.87
C GLY A 268 11.07 9.27 1.27
N PRO A 269 10.07 9.42 0.38
CA PRO A 269 9.98 10.57 -0.50
C PRO A 269 10.02 11.89 0.30
N LYS A 270 11.09 12.66 0.08
CA LYS A 270 11.35 14.01 0.63
C LYS A 270 10.03 14.78 0.76
N GLY A 271 9.70 15.23 1.97
CA GLY A 271 8.45 15.95 2.25
C GLY A 271 7.83 15.74 3.64
N HIS A 272 8.53 15.13 4.60
CA HIS A 272 8.10 15.08 5.99
C HIS A 272 8.97 16.03 6.82
N PRO A 273 8.40 16.76 7.80
CA PRO A 273 9.22 17.50 8.74
C PRO A 273 10.18 16.53 9.44
N ALA A 274 11.46 16.85 9.39
CA ALA A 274 12.49 16.07 10.08
C ALA A 274 12.38 16.23 11.60
N GLU A 275 11.73 17.30 12.06
CA GLU A 275 11.68 17.71 13.45
C GLU A 275 10.31 18.31 13.80
N ILE A 276 9.90 18.15 15.06
CA ILE A 276 8.71 18.81 15.62
C ILE A 276 9.03 19.24 17.04
N LYS A 277 8.86 20.52 17.36
CA LYS A 277 8.92 20.97 18.76
C LYS A 277 7.66 20.50 19.48
N LEU A 278 7.84 19.70 20.53
CA LEU A 278 6.72 19.25 21.35
C LEU A 278 6.13 20.44 22.14
N PRO A 279 4.81 20.60 22.15
CA PRO A 279 4.18 21.57 23.02
C PRO A 279 4.36 21.12 24.48
N PRO A 280 4.39 22.04 25.46
CA PRO A 280 4.67 21.72 26.86
C PRO A 280 3.85 20.53 27.39
N LEU A 281 2.54 20.53 27.14
CA LEU A 281 1.65 19.45 27.58
C LEU A 281 2.00 18.07 27.00
N ALA A 282 2.50 18.00 25.76
CA ALA A 282 2.94 16.74 25.17
C ALA A 282 4.32 16.32 25.73
N LEU A 283 5.19 17.29 25.98
CA LEU A 283 6.51 17.06 26.58
C LEU A 283 6.35 16.47 27.99
N ASP A 284 5.47 17.04 28.81
CA ASP A 284 5.17 16.53 30.17
C ASP A 284 4.71 15.07 30.14
N ILE A 285 3.83 14.71 29.19
CA ILE A 285 3.34 13.34 29.03
C ILE A 285 4.46 12.37 28.64
N VAL A 286 5.36 12.81 27.76
CA VAL A 286 6.52 12.05 27.28
C VAL A 286 7.55 11.85 28.39
N GLU A 287 7.84 12.91 29.16
CA GLU A 287 8.81 12.87 30.25
C GLU A 287 8.31 12.04 31.44
N ALA A 288 7.00 12.06 31.71
CA ALA A 288 6.38 11.24 32.74
C ALA A 288 6.37 9.73 32.44
N GLN A 289 6.68 9.29 31.21
CA GLN A 289 6.74 7.86 30.90
C GLN A 289 7.88 7.17 31.66
N PRO A 290 7.67 5.96 32.20
CA PRO A 290 8.69 5.24 32.95
C PRO A 290 9.90 4.89 32.07
N ARG A 291 11.10 4.92 32.65
CA ARG A 291 12.32 4.44 32.01
C ARG A 291 12.50 2.96 32.30
N ILE A 292 12.30 2.12 31.29
CA ILE A 292 12.47 0.68 31.40
C ILE A 292 13.90 0.30 31.00
N HIS A 293 14.58 -0.48 31.85
CA HIS A 293 15.96 -0.91 31.61
C HIS A 293 16.10 -1.62 30.25
N LYS A 294 17.09 -1.21 29.43
CA LYS A 294 17.36 -1.74 28.08
C LYS A 294 16.17 -1.62 27.09
N CYS A 295 15.23 -0.70 27.33
CA CYS A 295 14.17 -0.36 26.37
C CYS A 295 14.33 1.11 25.92
N PRO A 296 14.58 1.38 24.63
CA PRO A 296 14.82 2.74 24.15
C PRO A 296 13.54 3.55 23.93
N TYR A 297 12.39 2.87 23.83
CA TYR A 297 11.10 3.48 23.48
C TYR A 297 10.51 4.29 24.64
N VAL A 298 9.93 5.45 24.30
CA VAL A 298 9.14 6.26 25.23
C VAL A 298 7.86 5.53 25.63
N PHE A 299 7.18 4.94 24.64
CA PHE A 299 5.95 4.16 24.84
C PHE A 299 6.25 2.68 24.67
N ALA A 300 6.77 2.07 25.73
CA ALA A 300 7.15 0.66 25.75
C ALA A 300 5.93 -0.27 25.87
N ALA A 301 6.07 -1.51 25.38
CA ALA A 301 5.13 -2.58 25.72
C ALA A 301 5.32 -3.05 27.17
N ASP A 302 4.24 -3.51 27.80
CA ASP A 302 4.29 -4.07 29.16
C ASP A 302 5.20 -5.31 29.27
N ARG A 303 5.37 -6.03 28.15
CA ARG A 303 6.23 -7.21 28.04
C ARG A 303 7.23 -7.05 26.90
N GLY A 304 8.48 -7.39 27.17
CA GLY A 304 9.58 -7.32 26.21
C GLY A 304 10.29 -5.96 26.21
N LYS A 305 11.06 -5.70 25.15
CA LYS A 305 11.85 -4.45 24.95
C LYS A 305 11.36 -3.64 23.75
N GLY A 306 10.19 -3.97 23.23
CA GLY A 306 9.60 -3.35 22.05
C GLY A 306 8.70 -2.17 22.37
N PRO A 307 8.27 -1.43 21.34
CA PRO A 307 7.25 -0.39 21.49
C PRO A 307 5.90 -1.02 21.82
N PHE A 308 4.96 -0.20 22.29
CA PHE A 308 3.60 -0.62 22.63
C PHE A 308 2.93 -1.41 21.48
N ASN A 309 2.27 -2.53 21.82
CA ASN A 309 1.77 -3.51 20.84
C ASN A 309 0.31 -3.96 21.06
N ALA A 310 -0.36 -3.53 22.13
CA ALA A 310 -1.72 -3.96 22.48
C ALA A 310 -2.84 -3.05 21.88
N TRP A 311 -2.64 -2.51 20.68
CA TRP A 311 -3.51 -1.50 20.07
C TRP A 311 -4.98 -1.92 19.96
N GLY A 312 -5.26 -3.16 19.53
CA GLY A 312 -6.63 -3.63 19.33
C GLY A 312 -7.45 -3.62 20.62
N GLN A 313 -6.95 -4.35 21.62
CA GLN A 313 -7.56 -4.49 22.95
C GLN A 313 -7.73 -3.12 23.63
N MET A 314 -6.69 -2.28 23.60
CA MET A 314 -6.73 -0.99 24.28
C MET A 314 -7.60 0.04 23.57
N THR A 315 -7.70 0.00 22.24
CA THR A 315 -8.65 0.86 21.48
C THR A 315 -10.09 0.48 21.78
N GLU A 316 -10.39 -0.81 21.88
CA GLU A 316 -11.72 -1.30 22.26
C GLU A 316 -12.08 -0.88 23.70
N LEU A 317 -11.14 -1.03 24.63
CA LEU A 317 -11.30 -0.57 26.01
C LEU A 317 -11.52 0.94 26.11
N LEU A 318 -10.76 1.74 25.35
CA LEU A 318 -10.94 3.20 25.29
C LEU A 318 -12.35 3.56 24.81
N GLN A 319 -12.78 2.98 23.69
CA GLN A 319 -14.11 3.24 23.17
C GLN A 319 -15.22 2.81 24.13
N LYS A 320 -15.04 1.68 24.83
CA LYS A 320 -15.97 1.24 25.88
C LYS A 320 -16.07 2.26 27.01
N LYS A 321 -14.95 2.63 27.63
CA LYS A 321 -14.90 3.61 28.73
C LYS A 321 -15.43 4.99 28.33
N MET A 322 -15.18 5.43 27.09
CA MET A 322 -15.75 6.69 26.59
C MET A 322 -17.28 6.61 26.44
N ARG A 323 -17.83 5.47 25.97
CA ARG A 323 -19.28 5.29 25.85
C ARG A 323 -20.02 5.23 27.18
N GLU A 324 -19.35 4.83 28.26
CA GLU A 324 -19.92 4.93 29.62
C GLU A 324 -20.26 6.38 30.00
N SER A 325 -19.50 7.35 29.48
CA SER A 325 -19.76 8.79 29.66
C SER A 325 -20.56 9.41 28.52
N LEU A 326 -20.42 8.91 27.29
CA LEU A 326 -21.07 9.40 26.08
C LEU A 326 -21.73 8.25 25.30
N PRO A 327 -22.94 7.80 25.71
CA PRO A 327 -23.58 6.61 25.13
C PRO A 327 -23.83 6.70 23.62
N HIS A 328 -24.07 7.91 23.11
CA HIS A 328 -24.36 8.16 21.69
C HIS A 328 -23.10 8.49 20.86
N MET A 329 -21.90 8.37 21.44
CA MET A 329 -20.65 8.65 20.73
C MET A 329 -20.48 7.72 19.53
N ARG A 330 -20.26 8.31 18.35
CA ARG A 330 -19.90 7.53 17.15
C ARG A 330 -18.50 6.92 17.34
N PRO A 331 -18.28 5.66 16.91
CA PRO A 331 -16.96 5.03 16.98
C PRO A 331 -15.93 5.84 16.21
N PHE A 332 -14.68 5.79 16.66
CA PHE A 332 -13.54 6.44 16.01
C PHE A 332 -12.31 5.53 16.04
N VAL A 333 -11.35 5.81 15.16
CA VAL A 333 -10.04 5.16 15.16
C VAL A 333 -8.93 6.19 15.42
N THR A 334 -7.71 5.72 15.69
CA THR A 334 -6.55 6.60 15.92
C THR A 334 -6.34 7.65 14.83
N HIS A 335 -6.62 7.31 13.56
CA HIS A 335 -6.52 8.27 12.46
C HIS A 335 -7.53 9.43 12.54
N ASP A 336 -8.64 9.27 13.24
CA ASP A 336 -9.61 10.34 13.46
C ASP A 336 -9.09 11.39 14.46
N LEU A 337 -8.16 11.04 15.37
CA LEU A 337 -7.47 12.03 16.23
C LEU A 337 -6.68 13.04 15.39
N ARG A 338 -6.01 12.55 14.34
CA ARG A 338 -5.28 13.37 13.40
C ARG A 338 -6.19 14.25 12.54
N ARG A 339 -7.36 13.75 12.14
CA ARG A 339 -8.37 14.58 11.46
C ARG A 339 -8.95 15.64 12.38
N THR A 340 -9.20 15.28 13.63
CA THR A 340 -9.63 16.19 14.69
C THR A 340 -8.62 17.34 14.83
N PHE A 341 -7.32 17.02 14.91
CA PHE A 341 -6.26 18.03 14.88
C PHE A 341 -6.38 18.95 13.67
N ARG A 342 -6.46 18.38 12.46
CA ARG A 342 -6.50 19.15 11.21
C ARG A 342 -7.70 20.10 11.16
N THR A 343 -8.87 19.64 11.59
CA THR A 343 -10.10 20.42 11.65
C THR A 343 -10.04 21.53 12.69
N ILE A 344 -9.55 21.24 13.90
CA ILE A 344 -9.38 22.29 14.93
C ILE A 344 -8.35 23.33 14.48
N LEU A 345 -7.26 22.90 13.84
CA LEU A 345 -6.26 23.83 13.32
C LEU A 345 -6.84 24.75 12.24
N ASP A 346 -7.70 24.25 11.36
CA ASP A 346 -8.40 25.09 10.38
C ASP A 346 -9.31 26.14 11.06
N GLN A 347 -9.94 25.78 12.16
CA GLN A 347 -10.82 26.68 12.92
C GLN A 347 -10.02 27.74 13.69
N LEU A 348 -8.95 27.33 14.38
CA LEU A 348 -8.18 28.22 15.26
C LEU A 348 -7.19 29.10 14.49
N GLN A 349 -6.64 28.59 13.40
CA GLN A 349 -5.55 29.23 12.65
C GLN A 349 -5.84 29.17 11.13
N PRO A 350 -6.92 29.81 10.65
CA PRO A 350 -7.29 29.80 9.24
C PRO A 350 -6.18 30.39 8.35
N ALA A 351 -5.39 31.35 8.88
CA ALA A 351 -4.30 32.02 8.19
C ALA A 351 -3.03 31.18 8.00
N ILE A 352 -2.86 30.06 8.72
CA ILE A 352 -1.71 29.18 8.49
C ILE A 352 -1.82 28.57 7.08
N PRO A 353 -0.74 28.62 6.26
CA PRO A 353 -0.74 28.08 4.90
C PRO A 353 -1.13 26.59 4.85
N PHE A 354 -1.73 26.19 3.73
CA PHE A 354 -2.13 24.80 3.50
C PHE A 354 -0.94 23.84 3.64
N GLU A 355 0.22 24.23 3.12
CA GLU A 355 1.46 23.46 3.18
C GLU A 355 1.85 23.14 4.63
N VAL A 356 1.87 24.16 5.49
CA VAL A 356 2.19 24.00 6.92
C VAL A 356 1.20 23.07 7.61
N LYS A 357 -0.09 23.21 7.31
CA LYS A 357 -1.14 22.35 7.87
C LYS A 357 -0.97 20.89 7.46
N GLU A 358 -0.65 20.64 6.19
CA GLU A 358 -0.36 19.31 5.66
C GLU A 358 0.96 18.73 6.19
N TYR A 359 2.00 19.56 6.36
CA TYR A 359 3.28 19.14 6.95
C TYR A 359 3.19 18.86 8.44
N SER A 360 2.41 19.64 9.20
CA SER A 360 2.18 19.41 10.64
C SER A 360 1.61 18.01 10.88
N ILE A 361 0.74 17.61 9.96
CA ILE A 361 0.17 16.29 9.88
C ILE A 361 1.25 15.36 9.28
N GLY A 362 2.07 15.76 8.33
CA GLY A 362 3.15 14.93 7.76
C GLY A 362 2.71 14.26 6.47
N HIS A 363 1.85 14.93 5.73
CA HIS A 363 1.66 14.69 4.32
C HIS A 363 2.81 15.35 3.54
N ALA A 364 3.15 14.77 2.39
CA ALA A 364 4.03 15.42 1.44
C ALA A 364 3.16 16.27 0.52
N VAL A 365 3.51 17.55 0.36
CA VAL A 365 2.78 18.50 -0.50
C VAL A 365 3.49 18.64 -1.84
N GLY A 366 2.74 18.82 -2.92
CA GLY A 366 3.27 19.00 -4.27
C GLY A 366 3.71 17.71 -4.98
N SER A 367 4.29 17.86 -6.18
CA SER A 367 4.80 16.75 -6.99
C SER A 367 6.20 16.31 -6.54
N LYS A 368 6.67 15.15 -7.02
CA LYS A 368 8.07 14.73 -6.76
C LYS A 368 9.07 15.80 -7.23
N VAL A 369 8.75 16.52 -8.31
CA VAL A 369 9.59 17.58 -8.87
C VAL A 369 9.54 18.83 -8.00
N SER A 370 8.35 19.31 -7.59
CA SER A 370 8.25 20.53 -6.78
C SER A 370 8.90 20.40 -5.41
N ARG A 371 8.88 19.21 -4.80
CA ARG A 371 9.56 18.92 -3.52
C ARG A 371 11.09 18.95 -3.63
N THR A 372 11.65 18.87 -4.83
CA THR A 372 13.10 19.03 -5.04
C THR A 372 13.53 20.49 -4.94
N TYR A 373 12.62 21.45 -5.17
CA TYR A 373 12.90 22.89 -5.14
C TYR A 373 12.55 23.57 -3.82
N SER A 374 11.69 22.97 -3.00
CA SER A 374 11.30 23.52 -1.70
C SER A 374 12.32 23.12 -0.63
N HIS A 375 13.17 24.06 -0.24
CA HIS A 375 14.20 23.89 0.80
C HIS A 375 13.88 24.59 2.12
N TYR A 376 12.73 25.29 2.20
CA TYR A 376 12.35 26.00 3.40
C TYR A 376 11.97 25.02 4.53
N ASP A 377 12.51 25.25 5.71
CA ASP A 377 12.15 24.50 6.91
C ASP A 377 10.98 25.18 7.62
N PHE A 378 9.82 24.52 7.60
CA PHE A 378 8.58 24.99 8.22
C PHE A 378 8.50 24.66 9.73
N LEU A 379 9.60 24.26 10.37
CA LEU A 379 9.63 23.91 11.78
C LEU A 379 8.99 24.97 12.70
N PRO A 380 9.26 26.29 12.55
CA PRO A 380 8.61 27.31 13.40
C PRO A 380 7.09 27.33 13.25
N GLU A 381 6.58 27.26 12.01
CA GLU A 381 5.15 27.32 11.73
C GLU A 381 4.44 26.02 12.16
N ILE A 382 5.07 24.87 11.96
CA ILE A 382 4.58 23.58 12.44
C ILE A 382 4.53 23.58 13.97
N SER A 383 5.57 24.11 14.62
CA SER A 383 5.62 24.23 16.09
C SER A 383 4.49 25.13 16.61
N ASN A 384 4.23 26.24 15.95
CA ASN A 384 3.13 27.14 16.28
C ASN A 384 1.75 26.48 16.09
N ALA A 385 1.56 25.74 14.99
CA ALA A 385 0.33 24.99 14.73
C ALA A 385 0.04 23.96 15.82
N VAL A 386 1.06 23.19 16.21
CA VAL A 386 0.97 22.18 17.27
C VAL A 386 0.73 22.83 18.64
N ALA A 387 1.40 23.96 18.93
CA ALA A 387 1.18 24.71 20.16
C ALA A 387 -0.24 25.27 20.27
N ALA A 388 -0.80 25.80 19.18
CA ALA A 388 -2.18 26.31 19.15
C ALA A 388 -3.21 25.23 19.51
N LEU A 389 -3.06 24.02 18.97
CA LEU A 389 -3.91 22.90 19.35
C LEU A 389 -3.72 22.54 20.82
N SER A 390 -2.47 22.43 21.28
CA SER A 390 -2.19 22.06 22.68
C SER A 390 -2.83 23.05 23.66
N SER A 391 -2.78 24.35 23.37
CA SER A 391 -3.44 25.38 24.18
C SER A 391 -4.96 25.22 24.16
N HIS A 392 -5.55 24.93 22.99
CA HIS A 392 -6.98 24.67 22.89
C HIS A 392 -7.43 23.45 23.70
N VAL A 393 -6.73 22.32 23.57
CA VAL A 393 -7.00 21.12 24.36
C VAL A 393 -6.83 21.39 25.85
N SER A 394 -5.77 22.13 26.25
CA SER A 394 -5.56 22.53 27.63
C SER A 394 -6.74 23.34 28.18
N ASN A 395 -7.24 24.32 27.44
CA ASN A 395 -8.39 25.13 27.84
C ASN A 395 -9.70 24.31 27.91
N LEU A 396 -9.86 23.29 27.07
CA LEU A 396 -11.03 22.40 27.14
C LEU A 396 -11.02 21.55 28.42
N VAL A 397 -9.85 21.04 28.82
CA VAL A 397 -9.73 20.09 29.94
C VAL A 397 -9.51 20.79 31.28
N ASN A 398 -8.98 22.01 31.25
CA ASN A 398 -8.78 22.89 32.40
C ASN A 398 -9.37 24.28 32.07
N PRO A 399 -10.71 24.42 32.06
CA PRO A 399 -11.32 25.71 31.74
C PRO A 399 -10.89 26.74 32.80
N PRO A 400 -10.52 27.96 32.39
CA PRO A 400 -10.27 29.03 33.35
C PRO A 400 -11.54 29.26 34.18
N PRO A 401 -11.41 29.67 35.46
CA PRO A 401 -12.57 29.99 36.29
C PRO A 401 -13.45 30.99 35.54
N ALA A 402 -14.76 30.72 35.49
CA ALA A 402 -15.71 31.57 34.78
C ALA A 402 -15.56 33.02 35.26
N ASN A 403 -15.45 33.97 34.33
CA ASN A 403 -15.51 35.40 34.66
C ASN A 403 -16.86 35.70 35.31
N ILE A 404 -16.91 35.70 36.65
CA ILE A 404 -18.06 36.14 37.42
C ILE A 404 -18.18 37.65 37.19
N ILE A 405 -19.10 38.05 36.30
CA ILE A 405 -19.48 39.46 36.15
C ILE A 405 -20.50 39.75 37.26
N PRO A 406 -20.23 40.65 38.22
CA PRO A 406 -21.22 41.02 39.21
C PRO A 406 -22.43 41.65 38.52
N LEU A 407 -23.60 41.05 38.68
CA LEU A 407 -24.86 41.65 38.27
C LEU A 407 -25.02 42.98 39.04
N LYS A 408 -24.88 44.11 38.35
CA LYS A 408 -25.20 45.42 38.91
C LYS A 408 -26.68 45.41 39.33
N THR A 409 -26.93 45.36 40.62
CA THR A 409 -28.25 45.53 41.20
C THR A 409 -28.75 46.93 40.82
N LYS A 410 -29.76 46.98 39.95
CA LYS A 410 -30.40 48.22 39.52
C LYS A 410 -31.13 48.79 40.75
N ARG A 411 -30.57 49.81 41.41
CA ARG A 411 -31.30 50.57 42.44
C ARG A 411 -32.54 51.17 41.78
N SER A 412 -33.72 50.72 42.21
CA SER A 412 -34.99 51.37 41.92
C SER A 412 -34.95 52.78 42.51
N ARG A 413 -35.06 53.80 41.66
CA ARG A 413 -35.48 55.14 42.13
C ARG A 413 -36.94 55.02 42.57
N GLN A 414 -37.18 55.11 43.86
CA GLN A 414 -38.49 55.48 44.39
C GLN A 414 -38.65 56.98 44.20
N ASN A 415 -39.81 57.37 43.66
CA ASN A 415 -40.27 58.76 43.56
C ASN A 415 -40.55 59.35 44.93
#